data_AF-A0A2E0ZER3-F1
#
_entry.id   AF-A0A2E0ZER3-F1
#
_cell.length_a   1.000
_cell.length_b   1.000
_cell.length_c   1.000
_cell.angle_alpha   90.00
_cell.angle_beta   90.00
_cell.angle_gamma   90.00
#
_symmetry.space_group_name_H-M   'P 1'
#
loop_
_entity.id
_entity.type
_entity.pdbx_description
1 polymer ?
#
loop_
_entity_poly.entity_id
_entity_poly.type
_entity_poly.pdbx_seq_one_letter_code
_entity_poly.pdbx_strand_id
1 'polypeptide(L)'
;MQQILAILGKSFLLIGLLFVGCRQTAVPPATSTATAVPQVATLTLTDEELASETAVPPSDTIREITILYTNDEHGWMAGSQAGASAANLMGLWRTAEGYQPDSDNFLLLSGGDMWTGPAISTWFQGQSMAEVMNAMGYDAAAVGNHEFDFGLEALQTRAAESEFPFLSANIRTKSDGTTPEDLGIRPYTIITVNDIQVGIIGLTTTSTPVTTNPVNVAEFDFIDYETALREVVPQVKAAGAEMIVVPGHICQAELESLAQEVADLGIHLLGGGHCNELLATELNGIVLLEGGTAFAGYAHATFHFDTASDTVVAVDYDVRPNSGGTADPIVESIIMRWQEEADAELNRTIGYSEQGLVQRSQGMQSLITEAWLWAYPTADVAITNLGGMRTDLPPGDITLADVVGVMPFDNVIVELQLTGEQLDVMLGQPSAAVGGVYRDNFRWYLKATGEELDSDEIYTVLVNDFMYAGGDDYALLSVYDPEGYNTAINWRQPVIDWIMAQDSSPENPIDAAIAELTMP
;
A
#
# COMPACT_ATOMS: atom_id res chain seq x y z
N MET A 1 62.33 -17.56 7.95
CA MET A 1 63.44 -17.87 7.03
C MET A 1 62.83 -18.32 5.70
N GLN A 2 62.71 -17.41 4.72
CA GLN A 2 62.20 -17.67 3.34
C GLN A 2 60.72 -18.19 3.27
N GLN A 3 59.92 -18.15 2.18
CA GLN A 3 59.76 -17.38 0.91
C GLN A 3 58.35 -17.80 0.33
N ILE A 4 57.64 -17.18 -0.63
CA ILE A 4 57.84 -16.05 -1.57
C ILE A 4 56.46 -15.46 -2.03
N LEU A 5 56.37 -14.15 -2.36
CA LEU A 5 55.25 -13.48 -3.12
C LEU A 5 53.81 -13.56 -2.50
N ALA A 6 52.75 -12.85 -2.92
CA ALA A 6 52.48 -11.70 -3.83
C ALA A 6 51.02 -11.19 -3.55
N ILE A 7 50.49 -10.04 -3.99
CA ILE A 7 50.97 -8.71 -4.47
C ILE A 7 49.77 -7.73 -4.33
N LEU A 8 50.00 -6.47 -3.93
CA LEU A 8 49.06 -5.34 -4.17
C LEU A 8 49.80 -4.00 -4.07
N GLY A 9 49.68 -3.14 -5.08
CA GLY A 9 50.48 -1.92 -5.23
C GLY A 9 49.82 -0.68 -4.64
N LYS A 10 50.58 0.10 -3.84
CA LYS A 10 50.07 1.35 -3.24
C LYS A 10 50.15 2.55 -4.20
N SER A 11 49.10 3.35 -4.13
CA SER A 11 49.08 4.79 -4.45
C SER A 11 50.31 5.53 -3.90
N PHE A 12 50.76 6.57 -4.59
CA PHE A 12 51.68 7.56 -4.04
C PHE A 12 51.24 8.99 -4.40
N LEU A 13 51.40 9.88 -3.42
CA LEU A 13 51.01 11.29 -3.46
C LEU A 13 52.20 12.17 -3.87
N LEU A 14 51.97 13.25 -4.62
CA LEU A 14 52.83 14.44 -4.53
C LEU A 14 52.04 15.73 -4.84
N ILE A 15 52.47 16.84 -4.23
CA ILE A 15 51.77 18.13 -4.22
C ILE A 15 52.59 19.18 -4.98
N GLY A 16 51.92 20.10 -5.68
CA GLY A 16 52.55 21.28 -6.29
C GLY A 16 51.55 22.37 -6.68
N LEU A 17 51.45 23.44 -5.88
CA LEU A 17 50.70 24.66 -6.21
C LEU A 17 51.49 25.56 -7.18
N LEU A 18 50.77 26.30 -8.04
CA LEU A 18 50.94 27.76 -8.21
C LEU A 18 49.77 28.38 -9.00
N PHE A 19 49.68 29.72 -8.96
CA PHE A 19 48.50 30.54 -9.28
C PHE A 19 48.65 31.35 -10.60
N VAL A 20 47.59 32.12 -10.93
CA VAL A 20 47.50 33.18 -11.97
C VAL A 20 47.26 32.65 -13.41
N GLY A 21 46.36 33.22 -14.22
CA GLY A 21 45.40 34.33 -13.99
C GLY A 21 44.58 34.67 -15.25
N CYS A 22 43.48 35.41 -15.09
CA CYS A 22 42.48 35.62 -16.16
C CYS A 22 42.74 36.86 -17.04
N ARG A 23 42.48 36.77 -18.36
CA ARG A 23 41.95 37.89 -19.18
C ARG A 23 41.44 37.48 -20.58
N GLN A 24 40.52 38.29 -21.09
CA GLN A 24 39.93 38.23 -22.44
C GLN A 24 40.85 38.87 -23.50
N THR A 25 40.66 38.52 -24.77
CA THR A 25 41.07 39.32 -25.95
C THR A 25 39.96 39.34 -27.00
N ALA A 26 39.90 40.41 -27.80
CA ALA A 26 38.79 40.70 -28.73
C ALA A 26 39.23 40.67 -30.21
N VAL A 27 38.23 40.69 -31.10
CA VAL A 27 38.38 40.61 -32.56
C VAL A 27 38.74 41.97 -33.19
N PRO A 28 39.68 42.00 -34.15
CA PRO A 28 39.79 43.05 -35.18
C PRO A 28 39.36 42.55 -36.59
N PRO A 29 39.01 43.44 -37.54
CA PRO A 29 38.22 43.10 -38.73
C PRO A 29 39.01 42.88 -40.03
N ALA A 30 38.31 42.46 -41.08
CA ALA A 30 38.77 42.47 -42.48
C ALA A 30 37.83 43.31 -43.37
N THR A 31 38.37 43.93 -44.42
CA THR A 31 37.67 44.83 -45.36
C THR A 31 38.26 44.72 -46.77
N SER A 32 37.55 45.25 -47.78
CA SER A 32 37.92 45.29 -49.22
C SER A 32 37.67 43.96 -49.97
N THR A 33 37.19 43.91 -51.22
CA THR A 33 36.85 44.97 -52.20
C THR A 33 35.70 44.51 -53.12
N ALA A 34 35.08 45.41 -53.90
CA ALA A 34 33.85 45.14 -54.66
C ALA A 34 34.02 45.00 -56.20
N THR A 35 33.03 44.36 -56.83
CA THR A 35 32.60 44.52 -58.23
C THR A 35 31.06 44.51 -58.28
N ALA A 36 30.46 44.99 -59.38
CA ALA A 36 29.01 45.27 -59.50
C ALA A 36 28.43 44.76 -60.84
N VAL A 37 27.20 45.20 -61.19
CA VAL A 37 26.41 44.99 -62.44
C VAL A 37 25.38 43.84 -62.36
N PRO A 38 24.11 44.01 -62.82
CA PRO A 38 23.30 45.22 -63.06
C PRO A 38 21.94 45.24 -62.31
N GLN A 39 21.17 46.32 -62.51
CA GLN A 39 19.79 46.47 -62.07
C GLN A 39 18.80 45.85 -63.08
N VAL A 40 17.77 45.14 -62.62
CA VAL A 40 16.63 44.67 -63.43
C VAL A 40 15.34 45.32 -62.90
N ALA A 41 14.39 45.61 -63.80
CA ALA A 41 13.21 46.40 -63.50
C ALA A 41 12.13 45.63 -62.71
N THR A 42 11.35 46.36 -61.92
CA THR A 42 10.20 45.86 -61.17
C THR A 42 9.02 45.50 -62.08
N LEU A 43 8.34 44.40 -61.74
CA LEU A 43 6.98 44.10 -62.14
C LEU A 43 6.13 43.98 -60.88
N THR A 44 5.35 45.03 -60.59
CA THR A 44 4.30 44.98 -59.56
C THR A 44 3.06 44.31 -60.15
N LEU A 45 2.79 43.09 -59.73
CA LEU A 45 1.44 42.51 -59.82
C LEU A 45 0.68 42.91 -58.56
N THR A 46 -0.61 43.20 -58.71
CA THR A 46 -1.48 43.74 -57.65
C THR A 46 -2.11 42.63 -56.82
N ASP A 47 -2.34 42.91 -55.54
CA ASP A 47 -3.12 42.04 -54.65
C ASP A 47 -4.59 41.95 -55.11
N GLU A 48 -4.99 40.81 -55.67
CA GLU A 48 -6.36 40.30 -55.60
C GLU A 48 -6.37 38.78 -55.89
N GLU A 49 -7.24 38.05 -55.18
CA GLU A 49 -7.65 36.66 -55.45
C GLU A 49 -6.58 35.54 -55.47
N LEU A 50 -6.08 35.11 -54.28
CA LEU A 50 -5.82 33.68 -53.97
C LEU A 50 -5.37 33.42 -52.50
N ALA A 51 -6.27 33.57 -51.52
CA ALA A 51 -6.14 32.96 -50.18
C ALA A 51 -7.47 33.01 -49.40
N SER A 52 -8.47 32.24 -49.81
CA SER A 52 -9.58 31.87 -48.90
C SER A 52 -9.12 30.73 -48.00
N GLU A 53 -8.07 30.95 -47.22
CA GLU A 53 -7.68 30.04 -46.15
C GLU A 53 -8.76 30.15 -45.06
N THR A 54 -9.69 29.19 -45.08
CA THR A 54 -10.70 29.07 -44.02
C THR A 54 -9.97 28.73 -42.74
N ALA A 55 -9.78 29.73 -41.89
CA ALA A 55 -9.27 29.55 -40.54
C ALA A 55 -10.19 28.57 -39.81
N VAL A 56 -9.75 27.32 -39.71
CA VAL A 56 -10.32 26.35 -38.79
C VAL A 56 -10.16 26.97 -37.39
N PRO A 57 -11.23 27.07 -36.58
CA PRO A 57 -11.08 27.57 -35.22
C PRO A 57 -10.09 26.65 -34.47
N PRO A 58 -9.32 27.17 -33.49
CA PRO A 58 -8.59 26.31 -32.58
C PRO A 58 -9.59 25.33 -31.94
N SER A 59 -9.28 24.03 -31.96
CA SER A 59 -10.27 23.00 -31.66
C SER A 59 -10.59 22.99 -30.17
N ASP A 60 -11.82 23.40 -29.84
CA ASP A 60 -12.40 23.43 -28.48
C ASP A 60 -12.81 22.01 -28.00
N THR A 61 -12.06 21.00 -28.47
CA THR A 61 -12.36 19.56 -28.37
C THR A 61 -11.38 18.82 -27.46
N ILE A 62 -10.25 19.45 -27.12
CA ILE A 62 -9.38 18.95 -26.07
C ILE A 62 -10.09 19.13 -24.73
N ARG A 63 -10.08 18.07 -23.92
CA ARG A 63 -10.51 18.01 -22.54
C ARG A 63 -9.34 17.56 -21.69
N GLU A 64 -9.37 17.93 -20.42
CA GLU A 64 -8.32 17.62 -19.45
C GLU A 64 -8.94 16.80 -18.31
N ILE A 65 -8.34 15.67 -17.98
CA ILE A 65 -8.74 14.82 -16.85
C ILE A 65 -7.51 14.61 -15.97
N THR A 66 -7.55 15.09 -14.72
CA THR A 66 -6.50 14.82 -13.73
C THR A 66 -6.96 13.73 -12.78
N ILE A 67 -6.31 12.58 -12.87
CA ILE A 67 -6.50 11.45 -11.97
C ILE A 67 -5.57 11.63 -10.78
N LEU A 68 -6.12 11.57 -9.57
CA LEU A 68 -5.38 11.55 -8.31
C LEU A 68 -5.49 10.16 -7.71
N TYR A 69 -4.35 9.55 -7.36
CA TYR A 69 -4.26 8.13 -7.02
C TYR A 69 -3.56 7.91 -5.68
N THR A 70 -4.22 7.15 -4.80
CA THR A 70 -3.67 6.62 -3.54
C THR A 70 -3.91 5.11 -3.48
N ASN A 71 -3.28 4.43 -2.53
CA ASN A 71 -3.45 3.02 -2.22
C ASN A 71 -2.86 2.77 -0.82
N ASP A 72 -3.18 1.62 -0.22
CA ASP A 72 -2.64 1.19 1.07
C ASP A 72 -2.82 2.27 2.16
N GLU A 73 -3.97 2.95 2.17
CA GLU A 73 -4.24 4.05 3.11
C GLU A 73 -4.25 3.57 4.57
N HIS A 74 -4.55 2.27 4.79
CA HIS A 74 -4.26 1.53 6.02
C HIS A 74 -4.74 2.24 7.31
N GLY A 75 -5.88 2.94 7.27
CA GLY A 75 -6.44 3.66 8.41
C GLY A 75 -5.69 4.94 8.83
N TRP A 76 -4.63 5.35 8.14
CA TRP A 76 -3.76 6.47 8.54
C TRP A 76 -4.34 7.85 8.21
N MET A 77 -5.64 8.08 8.42
CA MET A 77 -6.29 9.37 8.18
C MET A 77 -5.61 10.56 8.89
N ALA A 78 -5.06 10.34 10.10
CA ALA A 78 -4.29 11.33 10.86
C ALA A 78 -2.84 11.53 10.35
N GLY A 79 -2.37 10.66 9.46
CA GLY A 79 -1.01 10.61 8.93
C GLY A 79 -0.05 9.83 9.82
N SER A 80 0.89 9.12 9.19
CA SER A 80 2.02 8.47 9.90
C SER A 80 3.09 9.46 10.38
N GLN A 81 3.00 10.73 9.94
CA GLN A 81 3.91 11.82 10.33
C GLN A 81 3.12 13.13 10.51
N ALA A 82 3.59 13.98 11.43
CA ALA A 82 2.93 15.25 11.74
C ALA A 82 2.89 16.19 10.53
N GLY A 83 1.69 16.53 10.05
CA GLY A 83 1.48 17.35 8.85
C GLY A 83 1.38 16.57 7.54
N ALA A 84 1.26 15.24 7.61
CA ALA A 84 1.02 14.34 6.48
C ALA A 84 -0.30 13.55 6.66
N SER A 85 -1.35 14.21 7.18
CA SER A 85 -2.70 13.63 7.30
C SER A 85 -3.46 13.61 5.96
N ALA A 86 -4.57 12.89 5.90
CA ALA A 86 -5.52 12.96 4.78
C ALA A 86 -6.06 14.38 4.55
N ALA A 87 -6.21 15.18 5.62
CA ALA A 87 -6.57 16.59 5.51
C ALA A 87 -5.44 17.44 4.91
N ASN A 88 -4.17 17.14 5.24
CA ASN A 88 -3.02 17.79 4.59
C ASN A 88 -2.94 17.43 3.10
N LEU A 89 -3.23 16.17 2.75
CA LEU A 89 -3.26 15.69 1.37
C LEU A 89 -4.34 16.41 0.55
N MET A 90 -5.56 16.51 1.07
CA MET A 90 -6.66 17.26 0.46
C MET A 90 -6.27 18.73 0.20
N GLY A 91 -5.63 19.38 1.17
CA GLY A 91 -5.13 20.74 1.01
C GLY A 91 -3.94 20.86 0.04
N LEU A 92 -3.12 19.82 -0.10
CA LEU A 92 -2.05 19.73 -1.09
C LEU A 92 -2.64 19.60 -2.50
N TRP A 93 -3.64 18.74 -2.72
CA TRP A 93 -4.37 18.66 -3.99
C TRP A 93 -5.00 20.00 -4.39
N ARG A 94 -5.69 20.68 -3.45
CA ARG A 94 -6.28 22.02 -3.67
C ARG A 94 -5.26 23.08 -4.08
N THR A 95 -3.98 22.94 -3.70
CA THR A 95 -2.96 24.00 -3.87
C THR A 95 -1.88 23.68 -4.91
N ALA A 96 -1.62 22.40 -5.17
CA ALA A 96 -0.57 21.92 -6.08
C ALA A 96 -1.12 21.31 -7.38
N GLU A 97 -2.36 20.81 -7.39
CA GLU A 97 -3.07 20.35 -8.60
C GLU A 97 -4.25 21.28 -8.96
N GLY A 98 -4.82 21.97 -7.96
CA GLY A 98 -5.96 22.88 -8.11
C GLY A 98 -7.33 22.25 -7.83
N TYR A 99 -7.37 20.97 -7.42
CA TYR A 99 -8.59 20.20 -7.14
C TYR A 99 -9.61 20.95 -6.27
N GLN A 100 -10.89 20.90 -6.62
CA GLN A 100 -12.01 21.26 -5.76
C GLN A 100 -13.08 20.17 -5.83
N PRO A 101 -13.88 19.93 -4.78
CA PRO A 101 -14.97 18.94 -4.81
C PRO A 101 -16.03 19.18 -5.89
N ASP A 102 -16.22 20.42 -6.34
CA ASP A 102 -17.13 20.79 -7.44
C ASP A 102 -16.45 20.81 -8.82
N SER A 103 -15.20 20.37 -8.95
CA SER A 103 -14.46 20.33 -10.23
C SER A 103 -14.92 19.16 -11.10
N ASP A 104 -15.28 19.44 -12.36
CA ASP A 104 -15.69 18.44 -13.35
C ASP A 104 -14.52 17.73 -14.07
N ASN A 105 -13.27 18.14 -13.81
CA ASN A 105 -12.08 17.68 -14.51
C ASN A 105 -11.14 16.77 -13.69
N PHE A 106 -11.59 16.27 -12.55
CA PHE A 106 -10.81 15.38 -11.66
C PHE A 106 -11.46 14.00 -11.53
N LEU A 107 -10.65 13.02 -11.15
CA LEU A 107 -11.10 11.69 -10.73
C LEU A 107 -10.20 11.18 -9.60
N LEU A 108 -10.77 10.90 -8.42
CA LEU A 108 -10.05 10.45 -7.23
C LEU A 108 -10.21 8.94 -7.06
N LEU A 109 -9.10 8.20 -7.14
CA LEU A 109 -9.09 6.73 -7.13
C LEU A 109 -8.21 6.20 -5.97
N SER A 110 -8.69 5.14 -5.32
CA SER A 110 -7.88 4.32 -4.41
C SER A 110 -7.59 2.93 -5.00
N GLY A 111 -6.38 2.43 -4.78
CA GLY A 111 -5.94 1.08 -5.07
C GLY A 111 -6.29 0.05 -3.99
N GLY A 112 -7.03 0.39 -2.94
CA GLY A 112 -7.48 -0.55 -1.91
C GLY A 112 -6.55 -0.71 -0.70
N ASP A 113 -6.95 -1.57 0.25
CA ASP A 113 -6.39 -1.73 1.60
C ASP A 113 -6.50 -0.45 2.46
N MET A 114 -7.70 0.13 2.47
CA MET A 114 -8.00 1.41 3.08
C MET A 114 -8.12 1.36 4.61
N TRP A 115 -8.57 0.23 5.18
CA TRP A 115 -9.16 0.26 6.53
C TRP A 115 -8.26 -0.16 7.70
N THR A 116 -7.30 -1.06 7.51
CA THR A 116 -6.61 -1.72 8.65
C THR A 116 -5.28 -1.06 9.00
N GLY A 117 -5.08 -0.75 10.28
CA GLY A 117 -3.85 -0.13 10.79
C GLY A 117 -4.08 0.54 12.14
N PRO A 118 -3.89 1.87 12.27
CA PRO A 118 -4.10 2.58 13.54
C PRO A 118 -5.51 2.40 14.13
N ALA A 119 -5.59 2.47 15.47
CA ALA A 119 -6.82 2.24 16.22
C ALA A 119 -8.01 3.13 15.79
N ILE A 120 -7.75 4.38 15.36
CA ILE A 120 -8.76 5.32 14.84
C ILE A 120 -9.56 4.77 13.64
N SER A 121 -9.02 3.79 12.91
CA SER A 121 -9.74 3.07 11.84
C SER A 121 -10.09 1.64 12.24
N THR A 122 -9.11 0.91 12.78
CA THR A 122 -9.27 -0.51 13.15
C THR A 122 -10.38 -0.76 14.16
N TRP A 123 -10.49 0.07 15.21
CA TRP A 123 -11.49 -0.10 16.27
C TRP A 123 -12.93 0.07 15.75
N PHE A 124 -13.11 0.91 14.72
CA PHE A 124 -14.38 1.18 14.07
C PHE A 124 -14.55 0.39 12.76
N GLN A 125 -13.73 -0.65 12.54
CA GLN A 125 -13.79 -1.54 11.38
C GLN A 125 -13.84 -0.77 10.04
N GLY A 126 -13.03 0.28 9.91
CA GLY A 126 -12.94 1.12 8.71
C GLY A 126 -14.01 2.21 8.56
N GLN A 127 -14.98 2.35 9.48
CA GLN A 127 -16.09 3.31 9.34
C GLN A 127 -15.61 4.77 9.21
N SER A 128 -14.60 5.12 10.00
CA SER A 128 -13.96 6.44 9.99
C SER A 128 -13.21 6.72 8.68
N MET A 129 -12.59 5.71 8.05
CA MET A 129 -11.95 5.84 6.74
C MET A 129 -12.98 6.06 5.63
N ALA A 130 -14.10 5.35 5.65
CA ALA A 130 -15.18 5.56 4.69
C ALA A 130 -15.70 7.02 4.75
N GLU A 131 -15.94 7.57 5.94
CA GLU A 131 -16.37 8.97 6.09
C GLU A 131 -15.29 9.98 5.66
N VAL A 132 -14.01 9.73 5.99
CA VAL A 132 -12.90 10.59 5.54
C VAL A 132 -12.79 10.59 4.02
N MET A 133 -12.88 9.43 3.36
CA MET A 133 -12.79 9.33 1.90
C MET A 133 -14.03 9.90 1.20
N ASN A 134 -15.23 9.75 1.76
CA ASN A 134 -16.42 10.47 1.29
C ASN A 134 -16.19 12.00 1.35
N ALA A 135 -15.67 12.51 2.46
CA ALA A 135 -15.41 13.95 2.64
C ALA A 135 -14.24 14.49 1.79
N MET A 136 -13.33 13.63 1.34
CA MET A 136 -12.30 13.95 0.35
C MET A 136 -12.82 13.91 -1.09
N GLY A 137 -13.92 13.22 -1.36
CA GLY A 137 -14.54 13.13 -2.69
C GLY A 137 -13.93 12.05 -3.60
N TYR A 138 -13.64 10.86 -3.06
CA TYR A 138 -13.25 9.71 -3.90
C TYR A 138 -14.39 9.29 -4.84
N ASP A 139 -14.02 8.87 -6.06
CA ASP A 139 -14.93 8.45 -7.13
C ASP A 139 -15.05 6.93 -7.27
N ALA A 140 -14.00 6.19 -6.92
CA ALA A 140 -14.00 4.73 -6.83
C ALA A 140 -12.78 4.22 -6.02
N ALA A 141 -12.91 3.01 -5.45
CA ALA A 141 -11.80 2.27 -4.87
C ALA A 141 -11.72 0.85 -5.46
N ALA A 142 -10.52 0.33 -5.68
CA ALA A 142 -10.33 -1.11 -5.83
C ALA A 142 -10.55 -1.81 -4.48
N VAL A 143 -10.97 -3.08 -4.52
CA VAL A 143 -10.98 -3.95 -3.34
C VAL A 143 -9.59 -4.53 -3.17
N GLY A 144 -8.95 -4.28 -2.03
CA GLY A 144 -7.72 -4.95 -1.60
C GLY A 144 -7.99 -6.24 -0.80
N ASN A 145 -6.93 -6.83 -0.24
CA ASN A 145 -7.05 -8.01 0.63
C ASN A 145 -7.53 -7.66 2.04
N HIS A 146 -7.11 -6.53 2.60
CA HIS A 146 -7.44 -6.15 3.98
C HIS A 146 -8.86 -5.57 4.13
N GLU A 147 -9.56 -5.28 3.02
CA GLU A 147 -11.02 -5.08 3.03
C GLU A 147 -11.80 -6.31 3.53
N PHE A 148 -11.20 -7.52 3.54
CA PHE A 148 -11.83 -8.74 4.05
C PHE A 148 -11.58 -9.03 5.54
N ASP A 149 -10.67 -8.31 6.20
CA ASP A 149 -10.17 -8.68 7.54
C ASP A 149 -11.26 -8.63 8.63
N PHE A 150 -12.18 -7.66 8.53
CA PHE A 150 -13.31 -7.52 9.46
C PHE A 150 -14.52 -8.42 9.09
N GLY A 151 -14.38 -9.26 8.07
CA GLY A 151 -15.42 -10.17 7.60
C GLY A 151 -16.48 -9.50 6.70
N LEU A 152 -17.27 -10.34 6.04
CA LEU A 152 -18.15 -9.92 4.93
C LEU A 152 -19.30 -8.98 5.35
N GLU A 153 -19.77 -9.06 6.60
CA GLU A 153 -20.79 -8.13 7.14
C GLU A 153 -20.22 -6.72 7.31
N ALA A 154 -18.97 -6.59 7.76
CA ALA A 154 -18.29 -5.29 7.84
C ALA A 154 -18.03 -4.73 6.45
N LEU A 155 -17.49 -5.53 5.52
CA LEU A 155 -17.27 -5.17 4.12
C LEU A 155 -18.56 -4.66 3.44
N GLN A 156 -19.66 -5.41 3.53
CA GLN A 156 -20.97 -4.99 3.02
C GLN A 156 -21.48 -3.70 3.67
N THR A 157 -21.25 -3.52 4.98
CA THR A 157 -21.66 -2.30 5.70
C THR A 157 -20.86 -1.08 5.26
N ARG A 158 -19.53 -1.19 5.15
CA ARG A 158 -18.66 -0.11 4.67
C ARG A 158 -18.97 0.26 3.22
N ALA A 159 -19.15 -0.73 2.34
CA ALA A 159 -19.54 -0.50 0.95
C ALA A 159 -20.93 0.15 0.77
N ALA A 160 -21.76 0.13 1.81
CA ALA A 160 -23.05 0.84 1.86
C ALA A 160 -22.98 2.22 2.57
N GLU A 161 -21.87 2.52 3.27
CA GLU A 161 -21.60 3.82 3.89
C GLU A 161 -20.71 4.73 3.02
N SER A 162 -19.90 4.16 2.13
CA SER A 162 -19.17 4.92 1.10
C SER A 162 -20.10 5.50 0.03
N GLU A 163 -19.80 6.73 -0.42
CA GLU A 163 -20.47 7.38 -1.55
C GLU A 163 -19.87 6.95 -2.90
N PHE A 164 -18.75 6.23 -2.88
CA PHE A 164 -18.05 5.64 -4.02
C PHE A 164 -18.19 4.09 -4.08
N PRO A 165 -18.19 3.48 -5.28
CA PRO A 165 -18.24 2.03 -5.44
C PRO A 165 -16.89 1.35 -5.16
N PHE A 166 -16.98 0.16 -4.57
CA PHE A 166 -15.88 -0.79 -4.44
C PHE A 166 -15.82 -1.65 -5.70
N LEU A 167 -14.63 -1.76 -6.30
CA LEU A 167 -14.45 -2.38 -7.61
C LEU A 167 -13.53 -3.59 -7.57
N SER A 168 -13.95 -4.69 -8.19
CA SER A 168 -13.08 -5.81 -8.54
C SER A 168 -13.66 -6.63 -9.70
N ALA A 169 -12.95 -6.64 -10.83
CA ALA A 169 -13.31 -7.39 -12.02
C ALA A 169 -12.85 -8.85 -11.98
N ASN A 170 -12.02 -9.27 -11.00
CA ASN A 170 -11.44 -10.62 -10.92
C ASN A 170 -11.85 -11.43 -9.68
N ILE A 171 -12.63 -10.88 -8.75
CA ILE A 171 -13.32 -11.69 -7.72
C ILE A 171 -14.52 -12.42 -8.37
N ARG A 172 -14.70 -13.70 -8.03
CA ARG A 172 -15.80 -14.56 -8.53
C ARG A 172 -16.38 -15.43 -7.41
N THR A 173 -17.70 -15.48 -7.25
CA THR A 173 -18.36 -16.37 -6.28
C THR A 173 -18.35 -17.82 -6.79
N LYS A 174 -17.78 -18.76 -6.02
CA LYS A 174 -17.55 -20.18 -6.42
C LYS A 174 -18.83 -20.95 -6.79
N SER A 175 -20.01 -20.49 -6.38
CA SER A 175 -21.31 -21.13 -6.67
C SER A 175 -21.77 -21.01 -8.11
N ASP A 176 -21.39 -19.95 -8.81
CA ASP A 176 -21.96 -19.58 -10.12
C ASP A 176 -21.04 -18.76 -11.05
N GLY A 177 -19.91 -18.25 -10.54
CA GLY A 177 -18.96 -17.45 -11.32
C GLY A 177 -19.41 -16.00 -11.56
N THR A 178 -20.26 -15.44 -10.70
CA THR A 178 -20.63 -14.00 -10.72
C THR A 178 -19.70 -13.15 -9.85
N THR A 179 -19.76 -11.82 -10.00
CA THR A 179 -19.12 -10.90 -9.03
C THR A 179 -20.06 -10.74 -7.82
N PRO A 180 -19.55 -10.69 -6.57
CA PRO A 180 -20.38 -10.54 -5.37
C PRO A 180 -20.95 -9.12 -5.19
N GLU A 181 -21.89 -8.75 -6.07
CA GLU A 181 -22.61 -7.46 -6.04
C GLU A 181 -23.45 -7.27 -4.79
N ASP A 182 -23.81 -8.35 -4.08
CA ASP A 182 -24.51 -8.30 -2.80
C ASP A 182 -23.61 -7.82 -1.65
N LEU A 183 -22.29 -7.96 -1.75
CA LEU A 183 -21.32 -7.30 -0.86
C LEU A 183 -21.03 -5.84 -1.26
N GLY A 184 -21.66 -5.34 -2.32
CA GLY A 184 -21.42 -4.00 -2.88
C GLY A 184 -20.27 -3.94 -3.90
N ILE A 185 -19.54 -5.03 -4.11
CA ILE A 185 -18.42 -5.11 -5.06
C ILE A 185 -18.94 -5.18 -6.50
N ARG A 186 -18.42 -4.34 -7.40
CA ARG A 186 -18.79 -4.32 -8.82
C ARG A 186 -17.58 -4.59 -9.72
N PRO A 187 -17.73 -5.16 -10.91
CA PRO A 187 -16.60 -5.33 -11.83
C PRO A 187 -16.08 -3.98 -12.36
N TYR A 188 -16.98 -3.01 -12.58
CA TYR A 188 -16.64 -1.68 -13.08
C TYR A 188 -17.72 -0.64 -12.73
N THR A 189 -17.41 0.63 -12.96
CA THR A 189 -18.37 1.74 -13.08
C THR A 189 -18.04 2.60 -14.31
N ILE A 190 -18.92 3.54 -14.68
CA ILE A 190 -18.64 4.58 -15.69
C ILE A 190 -19.04 5.93 -15.09
N ILE A 191 -18.13 6.90 -15.14
CA ILE A 191 -18.31 8.26 -14.62
C ILE A 191 -18.04 9.26 -15.76
N THR A 192 -18.82 10.33 -15.83
CA THR A 192 -18.59 11.43 -16.79
C THR A 192 -17.63 12.45 -16.17
N VAL A 193 -16.45 12.63 -16.76
CA VAL A 193 -15.43 13.60 -16.31
C VAL A 193 -15.08 14.51 -17.49
N ASN A 194 -15.29 15.82 -17.36
CA ASN A 194 -15.02 16.84 -18.38
C ASN A 194 -15.56 16.46 -19.78
N ASP A 195 -16.88 16.25 -19.87
CA ASP A 195 -17.63 15.69 -21.01
C ASP A 195 -17.34 14.23 -21.42
N ILE A 196 -16.31 13.57 -20.87
CA ILE A 196 -15.84 12.23 -21.31
C ILE A 196 -16.37 11.10 -20.42
N GLN A 197 -16.76 10.00 -21.04
CA GLN A 197 -17.17 8.76 -20.37
C GLN A 197 -15.94 7.92 -19.96
N VAL A 198 -15.54 8.03 -18.69
CA VAL A 198 -14.44 7.24 -18.12
C VAL A 198 -14.97 5.94 -17.54
N GLY A 199 -14.56 4.81 -18.12
CA GLY A 199 -14.79 3.47 -17.57
C GLY A 199 -13.72 3.09 -16.56
N ILE A 200 -14.14 2.75 -15.34
CA ILE A 200 -13.25 2.45 -14.21
C ILE A 200 -13.44 0.99 -13.83
N ILE A 201 -12.39 0.18 -13.91
CA ILE A 201 -12.42 -1.27 -13.68
C ILE A 201 -11.55 -1.61 -12.46
N GLY A 202 -12.06 -2.33 -11.48
CA GLY A 202 -11.24 -2.72 -10.32
C GLY A 202 -10.45 -3.99 -10.55
N LEU A 203 -9.34 -4.18 -9.82
CA LEU A 203 -8.67 -5.48 -9.67
C LEU A 203 -8.21 -5.69 -8.23
N THR A 204 -8.20 -6.96 -7.79
CA THR A 204 -7.77 -7.39 -6.46
C THR A 204 -6.67 -8.43 -6.60
N THR A 205 -5.58 -8.33 -5.83
CA THR A 205 -4.46 -9.28 -5.86
C THR A 205 -4.92 -10.75 -5.76
N THR A 206 -4.36 -11.60 -6.62
CA THR A 206 -4.54 -13.05 -6.53
C THR A 206 -3.87 -13.67 -5.29
N SER A 207 -3.04 -12.92 -4.56
CA SER A 207 -2.49 -13.33 -3.26
C SER A 207 -3.54 -13.34 -2.14
N THR A 208 -4.71 -12.69 -2.31
CA THR A 208 -5.72 -12.51 -1.25
C THR A 208 -6.03 -13.78 -0.44
N PRO A 209 -6.22 -14.98 -1.04
CA PRO A 209 -6.47 -16.22 -0.29
C PRO A 209 -5.38 -16.66 0.69
N VAL A 210 -4.21 -16.02 0.71
CA VAL A 210 -3.14 -16.22 1.71
C VAL A 210 -2.68 -14.95 2.43
N THR A 211 -3.18 -13.76 2.05
CA THR A 211 -2.80 -12.45 2.66
C THR A 211 -3.90 -11.82 3.52
N THR A 212 -5.16 -12.23 3.40
CA THR A 212 -6.22 -12.06 4.43
C THR A 212 -6.57 -13.42 5.05
N ASN A 213 -7.45 -13.45 6.05
CA ASN A 213 -7.88 -14.69 6.69
C ASN A 213 -8.59 -15.60 5.66
N PRO A 214 -8.04 -16.80 5.31
CA PRO A 214 -8.59 -17.64 4.26
C PRO A 214 -10.05 -18.08 4.49
N VAL A 215 -10.53 -18.04 5.74
CA VAL A 215 -11.93 -18.31 6.09
C VAL A 215 -12.87 -17.24 5.51
N ASN A 216 -12.48 -15.96 5.57
CA ASN A 216 -13.31 -14.83 5.14
C ASN A 216 -13.51 -14.79 3.62
N VAL A 217 -12.60 -15.43 2.85
CA VAL A 217 -12.64 -15.47 1.38
C VAL A 217 -12.84 -16.88 0.82
N ALA A 218 -13.21 -17.85 1.67
CA ALA A 218 -13.34 -19.26 1.30
C ALA A 218 -14.34 -19.53 0.16
N GLU A 219 -15.34 -18.67 -0.02
CA GLU A 219 -16.36 -18.78 -1.08
C GLU A 219 -16.02 -18.07 -2.41
N PHE A 220 -14.89 -17.36 -2.49
CA PHE A 220 -14.47 -16.63 -3.70
C PHE A 220 -13.27 -17.27 -4.41
N ASP A 221 -13.29 -17.29 -5.74
CA ASP A 221 -12.11 -17.45 -6.58
C ASP A 221 -11.59 -16.06 -6.97
N PHE A 222 -10.27 -15.86 -6.91
CA PHE A 222 -9.58 -14.67 -7.39
C PHE A 222 -8.94 -15.07 -8.72
N ILE A 223 -9.57 -14.72 -9.83
CA ILE A 223 -9.10 -15.13 -11.16
C ILE A 223 -7.95 -14.25 -11.64
N ASP A 224 -7.23 -14.75 -12.64
CA ASP A 224 -6.16 -14.04 -13.34
C ASP A 224 -6.62 -12.66 -13.88
N TYR A 225 -5.74 -11.67 -13.74
CA TYR A 225 -6.01 -10.28 -14.11
C TYR A 225 -6.19 -10.10 -15.63
N GLU A 226 -5.37 -10.78 -16.46
CA GLU A 226 -5.50 -10.68 -17.92
C GLU A 226 -6.85 -11.22 -18.37
N THR A 227 -7.22 -12.40 -17.86
CA THR A 227 -8.52 -13.05 -18.10
C THR A 227 -9.67 -12.13 -17.71
N ALA A 228 -9.65 -11.55 -16.51
CA ALA A 228 -10.69 -10.64 -16.04
C ALA A 228 -10.82 -9.37 -16.91
N LEU A 229 -9.70 -8.74 -17.28
CA LEU A 229 -9.73 -7.56 -18.14
C LEU A 229 -10.21 -7.90 -19.56
N ARG A 230 -9.83 -9.06 -20.11
CA ARG A 230 -10.34 -9.53 -21.40
C ARG A 230 -11.83 -9.87 -21.39
N GLU A 231 -12.41 -10.26 -20.24
CA GLU A 231 -13.85 -10.39 -20.06
C GLU A 231 -14.57 -9.04 -19.95
N VAL A 232 -14.03 -8.08 -19.19
CA VAL A 232 -14.75 -6.87 -18.76
C VAL A 232 -14.54 -5.66 -19.67
N VAL A 233 -13.35 -5.42 -20.22
CA VAL A 233 -13.09 -4.28 -21.13
C VAL A 233 -14.07 -4.20 -22.32
N PRO A 234 -14.44 -5.31 -23.00
CA PRO A 234 -15.44 -5.27 -24.07
C PRO A 234 -16.84 -4.82 -23.60
N GLN A 235 -17.19 -5.09 -22.34
CA GLN A 235 -18.48 -4.69 -21.74
C GLN A 235 -18.47 -3.19 -21.43
N VAL A 236 -17.38 -2.69 -20.84
CA VAL A 236 -17.14 -1.28 -20.54
C VAL A 236 -17.20 -0.41 -21.80
N LYS A 237 -16.55 -0.86 -22.90
CA LYS A 237 -16.66 -0.20 -24.22
C LYS A 237 -18.07 -0.27 -24.80
N ALA A 238 -18.76 -1.40 -24.66
CA ALA A 238 -20.15 -1.54 -25.13
C ALA A 238 -21.16 -0.70 -24.31
N ALA A 239 -20.84 -0.37 -23.07
CA ALA A 239 -21.58 0.56 -22.21
C ALA A 239 -21.26 2.04 -22.48
N GLY A 240 -20.31 2.33 -23.38
CA GLY A 240 -20.02 3.67 -23.88
C GLY A 240 -18.86 4.40 -23.20
N ALA A 241 -17.90 3.67 -22.61
CA ALA A 241 -16.66 4.28 -22.15
C ALA A 241 -15.73 4.65 -23.32
N GLU A 242 -15.24 5.88 -23.31
CA GLU A 242 -14.29 6.48 -24.27
C GLU A 242 -12.85 6.32 -23.72
N MET A 243 -12.66 6.67 -22.45
CA MET A 243 -11.43 6.40 -21.70
C MET A 243 -11.62 5.19 -20.76
N ILE A 244 -10.55 4.44 -20.52
CA ILE A 244 -10.56 3.29 -19.58
C ILE A 244 -9.37 3.36 -18.64
N VAL A 245 -9.65 3.25 -17.34
CA VAL A 245 -8.67 3.25 -16.25
C VAL A 245 -8.96 2.09 -15.30
N VAL A 246 -7.92 1.56 -14.68
CA VAL A 246 -7.98 0.32 -13.89
C VAL A 246 -7.27 0.50 -12.55
N PRO A 247 -7.92 1.08 -11.51
CA PRO A 247 -7.41 0.98 -10.15
C PRO A 247 -7.31 -0.50 -9.72
N GLY A 248 -6.19 -0.89 -9.11
CA GLY A 248 -5.94 -2.28 -8.77
C GLY A 248 -5.07 -2.44 -7.53
N HIS A 249 -5.43 -3.39 -6.67
CA HIS A 249 -4.61 -3.76 -5.52
C HIS A 249 -3.56 -4.79 -5.94
N ILE A 250 -2.51 -4.35 -6.66
CA ILE A 250 -1.50 -5.20 -7.31
C ILE A 250 -0.12 -4.54 -7.21
N CYS A 251 0.90 -5.28 -6.76
CA CYS A 251 2.29 -4.79 -6.66
C CYS A 251 2.92 -4.43 -8.02
N GLN A 252 3.89 -3.50 -8.04
CA GLN A 252 4.54 -2.98 -9.24
C GLN A 252 5.00 -4.10 -10.20
N ALA A 253 5.61 -5.16 -9.67
CA ALA A 253 6.18 -6.24 -10.50
C ALA A 253 5.10 -7.06 -11.26
N GLU A 254 3.91 -7.23 -10.68
CA GLU A 254 2.77 -7.85 -11.37
C GLU A 254 2.08 -6.84 -12.30
N LEU A 255 2.00 -5.57 -11.88
CA LEU A 255 1.41 -4.48 -12.66
C LEU A 255 2.18 -4.22 -13.97
N GLU A 256 3.53 -4.19 -13.92
CA GLU A 256 4.40 -4.07 -15.10
C GLU A 256 4.28 -5.27 -16.05
N SER A 257 4.05 -6.48 -15.54
CA SER A 257 3.77 -7.66 -16.36
C SER A 257 2.41 -7.54 -17.04
N LEU A 258 1.36 -7.25 -16.28
CA LEU A 258 0.00 -7.10 -16.78
C LEU A 258 -0.09 -6.03 -17.87
N ALA A 259 0.58 -4.89 -17.69
CA ALA A 259 0.65 -3.81 -18.68
C ALA A 259 1.32 -4.19 -20.01
N GLN A 260 2.10 -5.27 -20.06
CA GLN A 260 2.62 -5.84 -21.31
C GLN A 260 1.62 -6.80 -21.97
N GLU A 261 0.85 -7.50 -21.16
CA GLU A 261 -0.13 -8.51 -21.60
C GLU A 261 -1.43 -7.86 -22.12
N VAL A 262 -1.92 -6.78 -21.48
CA VAL A 262 -3.16 -6.08 -21.87
C VAL A 262 -2.97 -4.87 -22.78
N ALA A 263 -1.77 -4.67 -23.35
CA ALA A 263 -1.47 -3.54 -24.23
C ALA A 263 -2.38 -3.45 -25.48
N ASP A 264 -3.04 -4.55 -25.88
CA ASP A 264 -4.01 -4.57 -26.98
C ASP A 264 -5.42 -4.11 -26.58
N LEU A 265 -5.73 -4.01 -25.28
CA LEU A 265 -7.07 -3.71 -24.79
C LEU A 265 -7.44 -2.22 -24.85
N GLY A 266 -6.46 -1.31 -24.99
CA GLY A 266 -6.69 0.13 -24.96
C GLY A 266 -7.16 0.62 -23.59
N ILE A 267 -6.47 0.18 -22.54
CA ILE A 267 -6.48 0.75 -21.20
C ILE A 267 -5.48 1.91 -21.19
N HIS A 268 -5.79 3.00 -20.50
CA HIS A 268 -4.99 4.22 -20.47
C HIS A 268 -4.19 4.36 -19.17
N LEU A 269 -4.70 3.80 -18.07
CA LEU A 269 -4.07 3.77 -16.76
C LEU A 269 -4.30 2.43 -16.07
N LEU A 270 -3.26 1.89 -15.46
CA LEU A 270 -3.28 0.80 -14.48
C LEU A 270 -2.77 1.38 -13.14
N GLY A 271 -3.55 1.23 -12.08
CA GLY A 271 -3.15 1.58 -10.72
C GLY A 271 -2.72 0.34 -9.96
N GLY A 272 -1.70 0.47 -9.10
CA GLY A 272 -1.22 -0.60 -8.21
C GLY A 272 -1.49 -0.33 -6.72
N GLY A 273 -0.85 -1.15 -5.89
CA GLY A 273 -0.88 -1.12 -4.43
C GLY A 273 -0.27 -2.40 -3.85
N HIS A 274 -0.67 -2.80 -2.65
CA HIS A 274 -0.28 -4.05 -1.95
C HIS A 274 1.19 -4.07 -1.46
N CYS A 275 2.14 -3.72 -2.32
CA CYS A 275 3.56 -3.65 -1.98
C CYS A 275 4.01 -2.29 -1.45
N ASN A 276 3.08 -1.33 -1.31
CA ASN A 276 3.32 -0.01 -0.72
C ASN A 276 4.34 0.84 -1.52
N GLU A 277 4.38 0.65 -2.85
CA GLU A 277 5.35 1.24 -3.77
C GLU A 277 4.91 2.65 -4.24
N LEU A 278 5.86 3.49 -4.66
CA LEU A 278 5.59 4.87 -5.11
C LEU A 278 6.04 5.02 -6.57
N LEU A 279 5.07 5.03 -7.49
CA LEU A 279 5.27 4.84 -8.91
C LEU A 279 4.50 5.87 -9.74
N ALA A 280 5.17 6.45 -10.75
CA ALA A 280 4.53 7.05 -11.91
C ALA A 280 5.42 6.79 -13.13
N THR A 281 4.94 5.97 -14.07
CA THR A 281 5.68 5.59 -15.29
C THR A 281 4.71 5.29 -16.44
N GLU A 282 5.23 5.06 -17.65
CA GLU A 282 4.43 4.64 -18.81
C GLU A 282 5.05 3.38 -19.42
N LEU A 283 4.21 2.38 -19.69
CA LEU A 283 4.60 1.13 -20.34
C LEU A 283 3.61 0.81 -21.48
N ASN A 284 4.11 0.72 -22.70
CA ASN A 284 3.35 0.44 -23.93
C ASN A 284 2.17 1.41 -24.22
N GLY A 285 2.19 2.64 -23.70
CA GLY A 285 1.08 3.60 -23.82
C GLY A 285 0.06 3.55 -22.68
N ILE A 286 0.31 2.74 -21.64
CA ILE A 286 -0.47 2.72 -20.40
C ILE A 286 0.35 3.40 -19.30
N VAL A 287 -0.26 4.35 -18.58
CA VAL A 287 0.34 4.94 -17.38
C VAL A 287 0.18 3.98 -16.20
N LEU A 288 1.25 3.76 -15.42
CA LEU A 288 1.24 2.97 -14.19
C LEU A 288 1.43 3.91 -12.99
N LEU A 289 0.48 3.91 -12.05
CA LEU A 289 0.50 4.78 -10.85
C LEU A 289 0.41 3.98 -9.54
N GLU A 290 1.22 4.36 -8.55
CA GLU A 290 1.11 3.94 -7.14
C GLU A 290 1.49 5.12 -6.22
N GLY A 291 0.66 5.40 -5.22
CA GLY A 291 0.77 6.55 -4.31
C GLY A 291 1.59 6.31 -3.03
N GLY A 292 2.21 5.14 -2.87
CA GLY A 292 2.94 4.77 -1.66
C GLY A 292 2.04 4.01 -0.68
N THR A 293 1.79 4.61 0.49
CA THR A 293 1.04 4.02 1.61
C THR A 293 0.69 5.08 2.64
N ALA A 294 -0.28 4.81 3.52
CA ALA A 294 -0.54 5.56 4.75
C ALA A 294 -0.75 7.08 4.57
N PHE A 295 -1.29 7.50 3.42
CA PHE A 295 -1.34 8.89 2.94
C PHE A 295 0.01 9.65 2.95
N ALA A 296 1.16 8.95 2.96
CA ALA A 296 2.48 9.57 2.93
C ALA A 296 2.83 10.21 1.57
N GLY A 297 2.08 9.87 0.52
CA GLY A 297 2.18 10.42 -0.82
C GLY A 297 0.92 10.20 -1.64
N TYR A 298 1.00 10.54 -2.92
CA TYR A 298 0.04 10.20 -3.96
C TYR A 298 0.75 10.21 -5.31
N ALA A 299 0.16 9.53 -6.29
CA ALA A 299 0.51 9.65 -7.69
C ALA A 299 -0.57 10.45 -8.43
N HIS A 300 -0.22 11.08 -9.55
CA HIS A 300 -1.20 11.73 -10.41
C HIS A 300 -0.89 11.57 -11.89
N ALA A 301 -1.92 11.67 -12.73
CA ALA A 301 -1.79 11.72 -14.19
C ALA A 301 -2.84 12.67 -14.78
N THR A 302 -2.39 13.68 -15.52
CA THR A 302 -3.24 14.63 -16.25
C THR A 302 -3.24 14.26 -17.72
N PHE A 303 -4.38 13.73 -18.19
CA PHE A 303 -4.60 13.32 -19.58
C PHE A 303 -5.24 14.44 -20.38
N HIS A 304 -4.70 14.72 -21.56
CA HIS A 304 -5.32 15.56 -22.57
C HIS A 304 -5.98 14.68 -23.64
N PHE A 305 -7.30 14.70 -23.72
CA PHE A 305 -8.12 13.85 -24.59
C PHE A 305 -8.82 14.69 -25.66
N ASP A 306 -8.73 14.29 -26.93
CA ASP A 306 -9.41 14.97 -28.03
C ASP A 306 -10.74 14.29 -28.38
N THR A 307 -11.83 14.92 -27.95
CA THR A 307 -13.22 14.47 -28.21
C THR A 307 -13.59 14.46 -29.70
N ALA A 308 -12.77 15.03 -30.59
CA ALA A 308 -12.95 14.94 -32.04
C ALA A 308 -12.38 13.66 -32.67
N SER A 309 -11.43 12.99 -31.99
CA SER A 309 -10.74 11.80 -32.49
C SER A 309 -10.86 10.56 -31.60
N ASP A 310 -11.47 10.69 -30.40
CA ASP A 310 -11.68 9.59 -29.44
C ASP A 310 -10.34 9.01 -28.94
N THR A 311 -9.39 9.90 -28.61
CA THR A 311 -8.02 9.54 -28.21
C THR A 311 -7.40 10.49 -27.20
N VAL A 312 -6.56 9.95 -26.31
CA VAL A 312 -5.53 10.72 -25.58
C VAL A 312 -4.47 11.21 -26.57
N VAL A 313 -4.13 12.50 -26.52
CA VAL A 313 -3.12 13.14 -27.38
C VAL A 313 -1.85 13.56 -26.62
N ALA A 314 -1.92 13.67 -25.30
CA ALA A 314 -0.79 13.86 -24.39
C ALA A 314 -1.17 13.45 -22.96
N VAL A 315 -0.18 13.11 -22.14
CA VAL A 315 -0.34 12.88 -20.69
C VAL A 315 0.91 13.36 -19.96
N ASP A 316 0.74 13.98 -18.79
CA ASP A 316 1.79 14.29 -17.82
C ASP A 316 1.49 13.51 -16.53
N TYR A 317 2.50 12.87 -15.93
CA TYR A 317 2.36 12.06 -14.71
C TYR A 317 3.56 12.22 -13.77
N ASP A 318 3.34 12.18 -12.46
CA ASP A 318 4.39 12.31 -11.42
C ASP A 318 3.90 11.75 -10.06
N VAL A 319 4.82 11.63 -9.10
CA VAL A 319 4.53 11.26 -7.70
C VAL A 319 4.90 12.40 -6.75
N ARG A 320 4.07 12.62 -5.71
CA ARG A 320 4.29 13.72 -4.76
C ARG A 320 4.13 13.27 -3.31
N PRO A 321 5.08 13.57 -2.41
CA PRO A 321 4.95 13.27 -0.99
C PRO A 321 3.95 14.22 -0.32
N ASN A 322 3.12 13.70 0.58
CA ASN A 322 2.17 14.49 1.37
C ASN A 322 2.92 15.38 2.36
N SER A 323 3.25 16.59 1.93
CA SER A 323 4.07 17.53 2.68
C SER A 323 3.76 18.96 2.29
N GLY A 324 3.70 19.87 3.27
CA GLY A 324 3.45 21.29 3.05
C GLY A 324 1.99 21.67 2.75
N GLY A 325 1.09 20.69 2.56
CA GLY A 325 -0.35 20.94 2.44
C GLY A 325 -0.94 21.53 3.73
N THR A 326 -1.72 22.60 3.59
CA THR A 326 -2.50 23.15 4.73
C THR A 326 -3.72 22.26 4.93
N ALA A 327 -3.94 21.75 6.15
CA ALA A 327 -5.06 20.83 6.41
C ALA A 327 -6.42 21.40 5.94
N ASP A 328 -7.19 20.58 5.24
CA ASP A 328 -8.58 20.89 4.90
C ASP A 328 -9.45 20.84 6.17
N PRO A 329 -10.15 21.93 6.53
CA PRO A 329 -10.84 22.04 7.80
C PRO A 329 -12.07 21.14 7.93
N ILE A 330 -12.61 20.59 6.83
CA ILE A 330 -13.71 19.63 6.88
C ILE A 330 -13.14 18.26 7.22
N VAL A 331 -12.15 17.80 6.45
CA VAL A 331 -11.48 16.50 6.65
C VAL A 331 -10.79 16.45 8.02
N GLU A 332 -10.10 17.52 8.44
CA GLU A 332 -9.48 17.63 9.76
C GLU A 332 -10.51 17.53 10.89
N SER A 333 -11.70 18.12 10.74
CA SER A 333 -12.75 18.03 11.76
C SER A 333 -13.34 16.61 11.93
N ILE A 334 -13.37 15.83 10.85
CA ILE A 334 -13.80 14.42 10.86
C ILE A 334 -12.75 13.55 11.55
N ILE A 335 -11.47 13.72 11.18
CA ILE A 335 -10.34 13.03 11.81
C ILE A 335 -10.29 13.33 13.32
N MET A 336 -10.43 14.61 13.71
CA MET A 336 -10.42 15.01 15.12
C MET A 336 -11.55 14.34 15.91
N ARG A 337 -12.77 14.27 15.35
CA ARG A 337 -13.89 13.58 16.02
C ARG A 337 -13.61 12.08 16.18
N TRP A 338 -13.15 11.40 15.14
CA TRP A 338 -12.83 9.97 15.25
C TRP A 338 -11.66 9.69 16.21
N GLN A 339 -10.71 10.62 16.34
CA GLN A 339 -9.67 10.54 17.38
C GLN A 339 -10.26 10.72 18.78
N GLU A 340 -11.17 11.68 19.01
CA GLU A 340 -11.86 11.84 20.30
C GLU A 340 -12.70 10.60 20.67
N GLU A 341 -13.34 9.95 19.69
CA GLU A 341 -14.10 8.70 19.89
C GLU A 341 -13.19 7.49 20.14
N ALA A 342 -12.05 7.38 19.45
CA ALA A 342 -11.04 6.35 19.71
C ALA A 342 -10.41 6.52 21.11
N ASP A 343 -10.05 7.75 21.48
CA ASP A 343 -9.39 8.07 22.74
C ASP A 343 -10.29 7.77 23.94
N ALA A 344 -11.60 8.00 23.83
CA ALA A 344 -12.57 7.78 24.90
C ALA A 344 -12.62 6.31 25.38
N GLU A 345 -12.39 5.34 24.47
CA GLU A 345 -12.39 3.90 24.76
C GLU A 345 -10.96 3.33 24.94
N LEU A 346 -9.97 3.83 24.18
CA LEU A 346 -8.66 3.18 24.04
C LEU A 346 -7.46 3.97 24.61
N ASN A 347 -7.58 5.26 24.93
CA ASN A 347 -6.50 6.06 25.54
C ASN A 347 -6.37 5.79 27.05
N ARG A 348 -6.32 4.49 27.40
CA ARG A 348 -6.02 3.96 28.72
C ARG A 348 -4.60 3.43 28.72
N THR A 349 -3.73 4.07 29.49
CA THR A 349 -2.37 3.57 29.76
C THR A 349 -2.42 2.18 30.40
N ILE A 350 -1.58 1.27 29.89
CA ILE A 350 -1.37 -0.11 30.36
C ILE A 350 0.08 -0.39 30.76
N GLY A 351 1.04 0.44 30.35
CA GLY A 351 2.46 0.33 30.71
C GLY A 351 3.27 1.54 30.23
N TYR A 352 4.60 1.44 30.30
CA TYR A 352 5.54 2.48 29.82
C TYR A 352 6.81 1.87 29.21
N SER A 353 7.25 2.38 28.06
CA SER A 353 8.54 2.06 27.42
C SER A 353 9.34 3.33 27.18
N GLU A 354 10.65 3.31 27.45
CA GLU A 354 11.53 4.45 27.17
C GLU A 354 11.87 4.56 25.68
N GLN A 355 12.02 3.43 24.98
CA GLN A 355 12.55 3.38 23.60
C GLN A 355 11.51 3.03 22.53
N GLY A 356 10.37 2.44 22.93
CA GLY A 356 9.41 1.82 22.01
C GLY A 356 9.94 0.51 21.40
N LEU A 357 9.22 -0.06 20.45
CA LEU A 357 9.64 -1.21 19.64
C LEU A 357 9.36 -0.96 18.17
N VAL A 358 10.40 -1.06 17.34
CA VAL A 358 10.24 -1.02 15.88
C VAL A 358 9.42 -2.23 15.41
N GLN A 359 8.54 -2.01 14.43
CA GLN A 359 7.73 -3.01 13.75
C GLN A 359 8.54 -4.26 13.39
N ARG A 360 8.02 -5.45 13.70
CA ARG A 360 8.64 -6.76 13.42
C ARG A 360 10.02 -6.98 14.05
N SER A 361 10.52 -6.09 14.93
CA SER A 361 11.79 -6.27 15.64
C SER A 361 11.75 -7.48 16.59
N GLN A 362 12.91 -8.06 16.92
CA GLN A 362 12.98 -9.23 17.82
C GLN A 362 12.31 -8.98 19.19
N GLY A 363 12.36 -7.75 19.71
CA GLY A 363 11.65 -7.39 20.94
C GLY A 363 10.14 -7.44 20.79
N MET A 364 9.60 -6.98 19.65
CA MET A 364 8.17 -7.07 19.34
C MET A 364 7.71 -8.52 19.08
N GLN A 365 8.53 -9.30 18.38
CA GLN A 365 8.29 -10.72 18.16
C GLN A 365 8.19 -11.48 19.49
N SER A 366 9.22 -11.37 20.33
CA SER A 366 9.29 -12.04 21.64
C SER A 366 8.26 -11.52 22.63
N LEU A 367 7.92 -10.21 22.61
CA LEU A 367 6.81 -9.66 23.39
C LEU A 367 5.49 -10.39 23.08
N ILE A 368 5.18 -10.62 21.80
CA ILE A 368 3.92 -11.24 21.41
C ILE A 368 3.93 -12.74 21.71
N THR A 369 4.95 -13.48 21.26
CA THR A 369 4.99 -14.95 21.39
C THR A 369 5.18 -15.42 22.82
N GLU A 370 6.03 -14.77 23.62
CA GLU A 370 6.25 -15.15 25.02
C GLU A 370 5.10 -14.71 25.93
N ALA A 371 4.35 -13.65 25.58
CA ALA A 371 3.13 -13.28 26.31
C ALA A 371 2.01 -14.32 26.11
N TRP A 372 1.90 -14.94 24.92
CA TRP A 372 0.98 -16.05 24.69
C TRP A 372 1.34 -17.25 25.57
N LEU A 373 2.62 -17.64 25.62
CA LEU A 373 3.11 -18.72 26.48
C LEU A 373 2.97 -18.42 27.98
N TRP A 374 3.12 -17.15 28.39
CA TRP A 374 2.88 -16.71 29.76
C TRP A 374 1.41 -16.84 30.17
N ALA A 375 0.47 -16.48 29.29
CA ALA A 375 -0.97 -16.65 29.53
C ALA A 375 -1.43 -18.12 29.42
N TYR A 376 -0.71 -18.93 28.63
CA TYR A 376 -1.04 -20.32 28.33
C TYR A 376 0.15 -21.27 28.64
N PRO A 377 0.52 -21.44 29.93
CA PRO A 377 1.75 -22.11 30.36
C PRO A 377 1.72 -23.65 30.24
N THR A 378 0.80 -24.20 29.45
CA THR A 378 0.75 -25.60 29.01
C THR A 378 1.18 -25.77 27.55
N ALA A 379 1.44 -24.68 26.83
CA ALA A 379 2.09 -24.72 25.52
C ALA A 379 3.61 -24.68 25.65
N ASP A 380 4.30 -25.34 24.72
CA ASP A 380 5.75 -25.41 24.65
C ASP A 380 6.33 -24.31 23.75
N VAL A 381 5.61 -23.97 22.67
CA VAL A 381 6.06 -23.07 21.59
C VAL A 381 4.92 -22.19 21.11
N ALA A 382 5.22 -20.94 20.77
CA ALA A 382 4.29 -20.04 20.09
C ALA A 382 4.90 -19.53 18.78
N ILE A 383 4.10 -19.51 17.70
CA ILE A 383 4.48 -19.00 16.39
C ILE A 383 3.42 -18.02 15.91
N THR A 384 3.83 -16.84 15.47
CA THR A 384 2.95 -15.89 14.76
C THR A 384 3.66 -15.35 13.53
N ASN A 385 2.91 -14.93 12.52
CA ASN A 385 3.48 -14.39 11.29
C ASN A 385 3.88 -12.91 11.45
N LEU A 386 4.98 -12.51 10.81
CA LEU A 386 5.43 -11.11 10.78
C LEU A 386 4.44 -10.18 10.05
N GLY A 387 3.63 -10.71 9.13
CA GLY A 387 2.53 -9.98 8.47
C GLY A 387 1.52 -9.39 9.47
N GLY A 388 1.34 -10.05 10.62
CA GLY A 388 0.46 -9.64 11.71
C GLY A 388 0.88 -8.36 12.47
N MET A 389 2.15 -7.96 12.38
CA MET A 389 2.70 -6.80 13.10
C MET A 389 2.69 -5.58 12.19
N ARG A 390 1.76 -4.64 12.40
CA ARG A 390 1.43 -3.59 11.40
C ARG A 390 2.04 -2.20 11.62
N THR A 391 2.55 -1.88 12.81
CA THR A 391 3.26 -0.62 13.06
C THR A 391 4.23 -0.73 14.25
N ASP A 392 4.93 0.35 14.57
CA ASP A 392 5.81 0.48 15.73
C ASP A 392 5.00 0.58 17.04
N LEU A 393 5.53 0.06 18.15
CA LEU A 393 5.08 0.43 19.49
C LEU A 393 5.80 1.73 19.89
N PRO A 394 5.11 2.86 20.12
CA PRO A 394 5.78 4.13 20.38
C PRO A 394 6.48 4.19 21.74
N PRO A 395 7.51 5.04 21.90
CA PRO A 395 8.09 5.37 23.20
C PRO A 395 7.16 6.27 24.01
N GLY A 396 7.09 6.05 25.32
CA GLY A 396 6.26 6.78 26.27
C GLY A 396 5.28 5.87 27.02
N ASP A 397 4.14 6.45 27.41
CA ASP A 397 3.01 5.71 27.96
C ASP A 397 2.40 4.80 26.89
N ILE A 398 2.35 3.50 27.14
CA ILE A 398 1.73 2.50 26.25
C ILE A 398 0.24 2.43 26.56
N THR A 399 -0.62 2.55 25.55
CA THR A 399 -2.08 2.48 25.68
C THR A 399 -2.69 1.22 25.04
N LEU A 400 -4.00 1.01 25.21
CA LEU A 400 -4.73 -0.02 24.45
C LEU A 400 -4.76 0.31 22.94
N ALA A 401 -4.80 1.59 22.56
CA ALA A 401 -4.78 2.02 21.16
C ALA A 401 -3.48 1.58 20.45
N ASP A 402 -2.34 1.63 21.13
CA ASP A 402 -1.06 1.21 20.56
C ASP A 402 -1.02 -0.30 20.28
N VAL A 403 -1.52 -1.13 21.21
CA VAL A 403 -1.58 -2.59 21.00
C VAL A 403 -2.59 -2.95 19.89
N VAL A 404 -3.68 -2.20 19.75
CA VAL A 404 -4.61 -2.32 18.61
C VAL A 404 -3.92 -1.91 17.30
N GLY A 405 -3.10 -0.85 17.30
CA GLY A 405 -2.34 -0.44 16.10
C GLY A 405 -1.26 -1.45 15.67
N VAL A 406 -0.57 -2.07 16.62
CA VAL A 406 0.45 -3.11 16.32
C VAL A 406 -0.19 -4.41 15.84
N MET A 407 -1.33 -4.82 16.41
CA MET A 407 -2.01 -6.10 16.15
C MET A 407 -3.50 -5.91 15.76
N PRO A 408 -3.80 -5.26 14.62
CA PRO A 408 -5.15 -4.74 14.34
C PRO A 408 -6.20 -5.79 13.99
N PHE A 409 -5.78 -6.93 13.41
CA PHE A 409 -6.68 -8.03 13.05
C PHE A 409 -7.35 -8.63 14.30
N ASP A 410 -8.58 -9.13 14.18
CA ASP A 410 -9.30 -9.72 15.33
C ASP A 410 -9.07 -11.23 15.47
N ASN A 411 -7.83 -11.64 15.20
CA ASN A 411 -7.39 -13.04 15.23
C ASN A 411 -7.53 -13.66 16.64
N VAL A 412 -7.69 -14.98 16.67
CA VAL A 412 -7.74 -15.80 17.89
C VAL A 412 -6.63 -16.85 17.90
N ILE A 413 -6.21 -17.25 19.10
CA ILE A 413 -5.17 -18.27 19.29
C ILE A 413 -5.76 -19.67 19.09
N VAL A 414 -5.06 -20.50 18.32
CA VAL A 414 -5.34 -21.92 18.10
C VAL A 414 -4.20 -22.74 18.72
N GLU A 415 -4.55 -23.75 19.52
CA GLU A 415 -3.63 -24.77 20.04
C GLU A 415 -3.55 -25.95 19.06
N LEU A 416 -2.33 -26.40 18.76
CA LEU A 416 -2.03 -27.53 17.87
C LEU A 416 -1.12 -28.55 18.55
N GLN A 417 -1.23 -29.82 18.15
CA GLN A 417 -0.35 -30.89 18.60
C GLN A 417 0.53 -31.37 17.43
N LEU A 418 1.77 -30.87 17.38
CA LEU A 418 2.72 -31.13 16.28
C LEU A 418 3.89 -32.00 16.75
N THR A 419 4.39 -32.90 15.91
CA THR A 419 5.67 -33.57 16.18
C THR A 419 6.86 -32.61 16.03
N GLY A 420 8.01 -32.91 16.64
CA GLY A 420 9.21 -32.10 16.42
C GLY A 420 9.65 -32.00 14.95
N GLU A 421 9.44 -33.04 14.13
CA GLU A 421 9.67 -32.97 12.67
C GLU A 421 8.71 -31.98 11.99
N GLN A 422 7.41 -32.00 12.34
CA GLN A 422 6.42 -31.05 11.80
C GLN A 422 6.72 -29.61 12.25
N LEU A 423 7.14 -29.45 13.50
CA LEU A 423 7.44 -28.17 14.13
C LEU A 423 8.71 -27.52 13.56
N ASP A 424 9.79 -28.28 13.28
CA ASP A 424 10.99 -27.74 12.62
C ASP A 424 10.67 -27.13 11.25
N VAL A 425 9.75 -27.74 10.49
CA VAL A 425 9.29 -27.20 9.19
C VAL A 425 8.55 -25.87 9.38
N MET A 426 7.70 -25.73 10.40
CA MET A 426 6.96 -24.49 10.68
C MET A 426 7.85 -23.38 11.25
N LEU A 427 8.79 -23.73 12.15
CA LEU A 427 9.83 -22.81 12.65
C LEU A 427 10.83 -22.40 11.56
N GLY A 428 10.94 -23.17 10.48
CA GLY A 428 11.82 -22.90 9.33
C GLY A 428 11.30 -21.84 8.36
N GLN A 429 10.04 -21.40 8.49
CA GLN A 429 9.41 -20.47 7.55
C GLN A 429 10.01 -19.04 7.65
N PRO A 430 10.25 -18.32 6.53
CA PRO A 430 10.94 -17.02 6.55
C PRO A 430 10.25 -15.90 7.33
N SER A 431 8.92 -15.99 7.48
CA SER A 431 8.08 -14.97 8.12
C SER A 431 7.62 -15.36 9.54
N ALA A 432 8.29 -16.33 10.17
CA ALA A 432 7.98 -16.78 11.54
C ALA A 432 8.57 -15.84 12.61
N ALA A 433 7.71 -15.29 13.46
CA ALA A 433 8.07 -14.88 14.82
C ALA A 433 7.83 -16.05 15.76
N VAL A 434 8.80 -16.36 16.62
CA VAL A 434 8.79 -17.57 17.48
C VAL A 434 9.00 -17.23 18.95
N GLY A 435 8.49 -18.06 19.85
CA GLY A 435 8.70 -18.00 21.30
C GLY A 435 8.68 -19.40 21.90
N GLY A 436 9.27 -19.58 23.08
CA GLY A 436 9.48 -20.88 23.72
C GLY A 436 10.65 -21.68 23.17
N VAL A 437 11.27 -21.23 22.07
CA VAL A 437 12.45 -21.86 21.44
C VAL A 437 13.54 -20.84 21.11
N TYR A 438 14.80 -21.30 21.09
CA TYR A 438 15.92 -20.57 20.51
C TYR A 438 16.70 -21.46 19.52
N ARG A 439 17.52 -20.85 18.67
CA ARG A 439 18.29 -21.55 17.63
C ARG A 439 19.80 -21.47 17.90
N ASP A 440 20.46 -22.62 17.99
CA ASP A 440 21.93 -22.72 18.03
C ASP A 440 22.43 -23.78 17.04
N ASN A 441 23.59 -23.54 16.41
CA ASN A 441 24.21 -24.45 15.44
C ASN A 441 23.22 -25.03 14.38
N PHE A 442 22.30 -24.18 13.92
CA PHE A 442 21.16 -24.45 13.01
C PHE A 442 19.98 -25.27 13.57
N ARG A 443 20.07 -25.79 14.80
CA ARG A 443 19.05 -26.60 15.48
C ARG A 443 18.20 -25.76 16.43
N TRP A 444 16.99 -26.23 16.73
CA TRP A 444 16.11 -25.64 17.73
C TRP A 444 16.26 -26.31 19.09
N TYR A 445 16.13 -25.51 20.15
CA TYR A 445 16.18 -25.91 21.54
C TYR A 445 15.01 -25.28 22.28
N LEU A 446 14.38 -26.06 23.18
CA LEU A 446 13.29 -25.56 24.05
C LEU A 446 13.87 -24.64 25.12
N LYS A 447 13.37 -23.40 25.19
CA LYS A 447 13.79 -22.39 26.19
C LYS A 447 13.52 -22.85 27.63
N ALA A 448 12.47 -23.64 27.84
CA ALA A 448 12.07 -24.14 29.15
C ALA A 448 13.03 -25.21 29.74
N THR A 449 13.78 -25.95 28.91
CA THR A 449 14.62 -27.09 29.34
C THR A 449 16.08 -26.97 28.91
N GLY A 450 16.38 -26.25 27.82
CA GLY A 450 17.67 -26.24 27.14
C GLY A 450 17.95 -27.50 26.32
N GLU A 451 16.95 -28.36 26.10
CA GLU A 451 17.07 -29.62 25.35
C GLU A 451 16.78 -29.39 23.85
N GLU A 452 17.42 -30.19 23.00
CA GLU A 452 17.24 -30.15 21.54
C GLU A 452 15.86 -30.72 21.19
N LEU A 453 15.17 -30.12 20.20
CA LEU A 453 13.85 -30.57 19.75
C LEU A 453 13.90 -32.04 19.25
N ASP A 454 13.17 -32.95 19.90
CA ASP A 454 13.11 -34.36 19.49
C ASP A 454 12.07 -34.55 18.38
N SER A 455 12.46 -35.19 17.28
CA SER A 455 11.62 -35.32 16.08
C SER A 455 10.37 -36.18 16.28
N ASP A 456 10.40 -37.14 17.21
CA ASP A 456 9.31 -38.07 17.51
C ASP A 456 8.40 -37.59 18.68
N GLU A 457 8.83 -36.57 19.44
CA GLU A 457 8.04 -35.99 20.53
C GLU A 457 6.94 -35.06 20.00
N ILE A 458 5.81 -34.98 20.72
CA ILE A 458 4.67 -34.12 20.39
C ILE A 458 4.71 -32.88 21.29
N TYR A 459 4.70 -31.72 20.67
CA TYR A 459 4.70 -30.41 21.31
C TYR A 459 3.34 -29.71 21.17
N THR A 460 3.02 -28.88 22.15
CA THR A 460 1.81 -28.07 22.22
C THR A 460 2.13 -26.67 21.70
N VAL A 461 1.60 -26.34 20.53
CA VAL A 461 2.03 -25.19 19.73
C VAL A 461 0.89 -24.19 19.56
N LEU A 462 1.12 -22.93 19.90
CA LEU A 462 0.17 -21.84 19.71
C LEU A 462 0.41 -21.13 18.38
N VAL A 463 -0.64 -20.93 17.60
CA VAL A 463 -0.64 -20.13 16.37
C VAL A 463 -1.84 -19.17 16.36
N ASN A 464 -1.86 -18.20 15.45
CA ASN A 464 -3.09 -17.47 15.14
C ASN A 464 -3.95 -18.24 14.11
N ASP A 465 -5.25 -17.96 14.08
CA ASP A 465 -6.22 -18.64 13.21
C ASP A 465 -6.02 -18.33 11.72
N PHE A 466 -5.54 -17.14 11.36
CA PHE A 466 -5.10 -16.80 9.99
C PHE A 466 -4.06 -17.80 9.46
N MET A 467 -3.02 -18.10 10.25
CA MET A 467 -2.00 -19.10 9.89
C MET A 467 -2.57 -20.51 9.85
N TYR A 468 -3.40 -20.89 10.83
CA TYR A 468 -4.02 -22.22 10.89
C TYR A 468 -4.91 -22.50 9.66
N ALA A 469 -5.65 -21.49 9.20
CA ALA A 469 -6.45 -21.53 7.98
C ALA A 469 -5.61 -21.51 6.69
N GLY A 470 -4.31 -21.16 6.78
CA GLY A 470 -3.32 -21.33 5.73
C GLY A 470 -2.64 -20.07 5.21
N GLY A 471 -2.90 -18.90 5.81
CA GLY A 471 -2.25 -17.64 5.44
C GLY A 471 -0.73 -17.64 5.64
N ASP A 472 0.00 -16.75 4.95
CA ASP A 472 1.47 -16.70 4.89
C ASP A 472 2.14 -18.08 4.63
N ASP A 473 1.56 -18.89 3.74
CA ASP A 473 1.99 -20.25 3.36
C ASP A 473 1.97 -21.31 4.50
N TYR A 474 1.22 -21.08 5.59
CA TYR A 474 1.11 -22.03 6.72
C TYR A 474 0.06 -23.13 6.54
N ALA A 475 -0.44 -23.37 5.32
CA ALA A 475 -1.49 -24.35 5.00
C ALA A 475 -1.19 -25.82 5.39
N LEU A 476 0.01 -26.14 5.87
CA LEU A 476 0.34 -27.44 6.47
C LEU A 476 -0.11 -27.59 7.93
N LEU A 477 -0.37 -26.51 8.67
CA LEU A 477 -0.77 -26.58 10.09
C LEU A 477 -2.05 -27.41 10.28
N SER A 478 -3.12 -27.08 9.55
CA SER A 478 -4.39 -27.83 9.54
C SER A 478 -4.34 -29.16 8.78
N VAL A 479 -3.21 -29.50 8.15
CA VAL A 479 -2.93 -30.85 7.60
C VAL A 479 -2.20 -31.72 8.63
N TYR A 480 -1.38 -31.13 9.48
CA TYR A 480 -0.68 -31.81 10.57
C TYR A 480 -1.60 -32.06 11.77
N ASP A 481 -2.40 -31.06 12.17
CA ASP A 481 -3.45 -31.20 13.18
C ASP A 481 -4.78 -30.61 12.66
N PRO A 482 -5.66 -31.44 12.05
CA PRO A 482 -6.96 -31.00 11.54
C PRO A 482 -8.04 -30.83 12.63
N GLU A 483 -7.76 -31.18 13.90
CA GLU A 483 -8.68 -31.00 15.03
C GLU A 483 -8.21 -29.86 15.97
N GLY A 484 -7.31 -28.98 15.48
CA GLY A 484 -6.69 -27.86 16.19
C GLY A 484 -7.68 -27.02 17.01
N TYR A 485 -7.37 -26.83 18.29
CA TYR A 485 -8.28 -26.29 19.27
C TYR A 485 -8.27 -24.76 19.28
N ASN A 486 -9.28 -24.15 18.65
CA ASN A 486 -9.53 -22.72 18.77
C ASN A 486 -9.88 -22.36 20.22
N THR A 487 -8.99 -21.60 20.87
CA THR A 487 -9.09 -21.26 22.29
C THR A 487 -10.13 -20.17 22.58
N ALA A 488 -10.62 -19.48 21.55
CA ALA A 488 -11.35 -18.21 21.62
C ALA A 488 -10.64 -17.07 22.38
N ILE A 489 -9.33 -17.20 22.66
CA ILE A 489 -8.50 -16.13 23.22
C ILE A 489 -8.12 -15.20 22.06
N ASN A 490 -8.58 -13.94 22.11
CA ASN A 490 -8.14 -12.90 21.19
C ASN A 490 -6.63 -12.70 21.33
N TRP A 491 -5.89 -12.75 20.21
CA TRP A 491 -4.43 -12.78 20.19
C TRP A 491 -3.74 -11.56 20.83
N ARG A 492 -4.45 -10.41 20.95
CA ARG A 492 -3.99 -9.21 21.68
C ARG A 492 -4.03 -9.37 23.19
N GLN A 493 -4.98 -10.13 23.72
CA GLN A 493 -5.30 -10.10 25.16
C GLN A 493 -4.12 -10.56 26.05
N PRO A 494 -3.39 -11.65 25.74
CA PRO A 494 -2.19 -12.03 26.50
C PRO A 494 -1.11 -10.94 26.52
N VAL A 495 -0.95 -10.19 25.42
CA VAL A 495 0.05 -9.12 25.29
C VAL A 495 -0.33 -7.92 26.18
N ILE A 496 -1.61 -7.54 26.19
CA ILE A 496 -2.15 -6.49 27.07
C ILE A 496 -1.95 -6.88 28.54
N ASP A 497 -2.32 -8.12 28.91
CA ASP A 497 -2.20 -8.61 30.29
C ASP A 497 -0.73 -8.75 30.73
N TRP A 498 0.17 -9.19 29.85
CA TRP A 498 1.61 -9.24 30.14
C TRP A 498 2.21 -7.85 30.35
N ILE A 499 1.86 -6.87 29.50
CA ILE A 499 2.33 -5.47 29.65
C ILE A 499 1.85 -4.90 30.99
N MET A 500 0.56 -5.07 31.31
CA MET A 500 -0.01 -4.64 32.59
C MET A 500 0.64 -5.34 33.79
N ALA A 501 1.06 -6.61 33.66
CA ALA A 501 1.69 -7.37 34.73
C ALA A 501 3.10 -6.87 35.10
N GLN A 502 3.76 -6.04 34.27
CA GLN A 502 5.09 -5.51 34.57
C GLN A 502 5.09 -4.28 35.50
N ASP A 503 3.92 -3.67 35.78
CA ASP A 503 3.78 -2.44 36.61
C ASP A 503 4.79 -1.34 36.17
N SER A 504 4.91 -1.15 34.85
CA SER A 504 5.95 -0.31 34.23
C SER A 504 5.63 1.18 34.30
N SER A 505 6.68 1.99 34.40
CA SER A 505 6.62 3.44 34.65
C SER A 505 7.89 4.15 34.16
N PRO A 506 7.94 5.50 34.09
CA PRO A 506 9.17 6.22 33.74
C PRO A 506 10.39 5.90 34.62
N GLU A 507 10.17 5.55 35.90
CA GLU A 507 11.22 5.08 36.81
C GLU A 507 11.54 3.57 36.70
N ASN A 508 10.69 2.78 36.03
CA ASN A 508 10.87 1.35 35.79
C ASN A 508 10.29 0.95 34.40
N PRO A 509 10.99 1.28 33.30
CA PRO A 509 10.47 1.03 31.94
C PRO A 509 10.45 -0.46 31.58
N ILE A 510 9.47 -0.86 30.75
CA ILE A 510 9.24 -2.26 30.37
C ILE A 510 10.34 -2.85 29.48
N ASP A 511 11.16 -1.99 28.87
CA ASP A 511 12.20 -2.30 27.88
C ASP A 511 13.19 -3.37 28.39
N ALA A 512 13.49 -3.37 29.69
CA ALA A 512 14.35 -4.36 30.32
C ALA A 512 13.69 -5.75 30.40
N ALA A 513 12.41 -5.82 30.76
CA ALA A 513 11.66 -7.08 30.80
C ALA A 513 11.51 -7.68 29.38
N ILE A 514 11.27 -6.83 28.38
CA ILE A 514 11.19 -7.26 26.97
C ILE A 514 12.56 -7.74 26.46
N ALA A 515 13.67 -7.12 26.89
CA ALA A 515 15.01 -7.63 26.60
C ALA A 515 15.26 -9.03 27.22
N GLU A 516 14.75 -9.30 28.43
CA GLU A 516 14.82 -10.64 29.05
C GLU A 516 14.03 -11.70 28.27
N LEU A 517 12.92 -11.35 27.61
CA LEU A 517 12.19 -12.25 26.70
C LEU A 517 13.07 -12.72 25.52
N THR A 518 14.00 -11.90 25.04
CA THR A 518 14.87 -12.23 23.89
C THR A 518 16.07 -13.14 24.23
N MET A 519 16.31 -13.44 25.51
CA MET A 519 17.42 -14.30 25.92
C MET A 519 17.06 -15.80 25.88
N PRO A 520 18.03 -16.68 25.55
CA PRO A 520 17.92 -18.14 25.75
C PRO A 520 17.84 -18.55 27.22
#